data_AF-A0A372ZQC0-F1
#
_entry.id   AF-A0A372ZQC0-F1
#
_cell.length_a   1.000
_cell.length_b   1.000
_cell.length_c   1.000
_cell.angle_alpha   90.00
_cell.angle_beta   90.00
_cell.angle_gamma   90.00
#
_symmetry.space_group_name_H-M   'P 1'
#
loop_
_entity.id
_entity.type
_entity.pdbx_description
1 polymer ?
#
loop_
_entity_poly.entity_id
_entity_poly.type
_entity_poly.pdbx_seq_one_letter_code
_entity_poly.pdbx_strand_id
1 'polypeptide(L)'
;MQGSASEVTGGVGTAIRFFGIDPETGQGNRPTVWVDEGVGDLLVQSYVADEASIAGVLAAGHGPDHENTIPSHEGVFRIPARMVPILRRACDEAERSQLRRDAELGEEHGGAPGTA
;
A
#
# COMPACT_ATOMS: atom_id res chain seq x y z
N MET A 1 -25.32 34.76 2.18
CA MET A 1 -24.20 34.50 1.26
C MET A 1 -24.11 33.00 1.11
N GLN A 2 -24.45 32.51 -0.08
CA GLN A 2 -24.66 31.10 -0.38
C GLN A 2 -23.34 30.33 -0.25
N GLY A 3 -23.41 29.14 0.36
CA GLY A 3 -22.30 28.22 0.46
C GLY A 3 -21.88 27.73 -0.92
N SER A 4 -20.58 27.59 -1.12
CA SER A 4 -20.02 26.83 -2.23
C SER A 4 -19.18 25.72 -1.60
N ALA A 5 -19.84 24.59 -1.34
CA ALA A 5 -19.15 23.33 -1.20
C ALA A 5 -18.72 22.97 -2.63
N SER A 6 -17.42 23.05 -2.90
CA SER A 6 -16.89 22.52 -4.15
C SER A 6 -17.06 21.01 -4.12
N GLU A 7 -17.77 20.50 -5.12
CA GLU A 7 -17.88 19.08 -5.46
C GLU A 7 -16.49 18.44 -5.46
N VAL A 8 -16.30 17.46 -4.58
CA VAL A 8 -15.24 16.46 -4.73
C VAL A 8 -15.70 15.53 -5.84
N THR A 9 -15.10 15.70 -7.01
CA THR A 9 -15.24 14.80 -8.15
C THR A 9 -14.85 13.38 -7.72
N GLY A 10 -15.70 12.41 -8.05
CA GLY A 10 -15.58 11.02 -7.63
C GLY A 10 -14.22 10.38 -7.99
N GLY A 11 -13.59 9.78 -6.99
CA GLY A 11 -12.44 8.89 -7.12
C GLY A 11 -12.65 7.70 -6.20
N VAL A 12 -12.21 6.51 -6.63
CA VAL A 12 -12.30 5.23 -5.94
C VAL A 12 -12.02 5.38 -4.44
N GLY A 13 -12.91 4.86 -3.59
CA GLY A 13 -13.00 5.21 -2.17
C GLY A 13 -11.68 5.11 -1.39
N THR A 14 -11.23 6.24 -0.83
CA THR A 14 -10.03 6.42 0.00
C THR A 14 -10.19 5.82 1.41
N ALA A 15 -10.51 4.54 1.52
CA ALA A 15 -10.70 3.88 2.80
C ALA A 15 -9.35 3.39 3.36
N ILE A 16 -8.69 4.23 4.17
CA ILE A 16 -7.42 3.86 4.83
C ILE A 16 -7.70 3.16 6.16
N ARG A 17 -7.29 1.90 6.27
CA ARG A 17 -7.48 1.07 7.47
C ARG A 17 -6.17 0.83 8.21
N PHE A 18 -6.15 1.13 9.51
CA PHE A 18 -5.01 0.89 10.39
C PHE A 18 -4.87 -0.59 10.78
N PHE A 19 -3.65 -1.12 10.73
CA PHE A 19 -3.34 -2.52 11.07
C PHE A 19 -2.46 -2.70 12.30
N GLY A 20 -1.57 -1.75 12.56
CA GLY A 20 -0.71 -1.84 13.72
C GLY A 20 0.51 -0.95 13.65
N ILE A 21 1.13 -0.86 14.82
CA ILE A 21 2.35 -0.11 15.09
C ILE A 21 3.35 -1.05 15.75
N ASP A 22 4.63 -0.76 15.60
CA ASP A 22 5.69 -1.49 16.27
C ASP A 22 5.46 -1.59 17.79
N PRO A 23 5.35 -2.81 18.34
CA PRO A 23 5.07 -3.02 19.76
C PRO A 23 6.24 -2.64 20.67
N GLU A 24 7.46 -2.48 20.16
CA GLU A 24 8.62 -2.12 20.99
C GLU A 24 8.49 -0.70 21.55
N THR A 25 8.55 -0.58 22.88
CA THR A 25 8.26 0.67 23.61
C THR A 25 9.47 1.59 23.66
N GLY A 26 9.65 2.41 22.63
CA GLY A 26 10.46 3.63 22.66
C GLY A 26 9.60 4.86 22.36
N GLN A 27 9.90 6.01 22.96
CA GLN A 27 9.21 7.31 22.78
C GLN A 27 9.49 7.95 21.41
N GLY A 28 9.71 7.15 20.35
CA GLY A 28 10.07 7.61 19.01
C GLY A 28 9.02 7.29 17.95
N ASN A 29 9.27 7.77 16.72
CA ASN A 29 8.51 7.39 15.53
C ASN A 29 8.64 5.88 15.30
N ARG A 30 7.50 5.20 15.18
CA ARG A 30 7.44 3.74 15.08
C ARG A 30 6.96 3.30 13.71
N PRO A 31 7.53 2.21 13.17
CA PRO A 31 6.98 1.59 11.99
C PRO A 31 5.49 1.31 12.15
N THR A 32 4.70 1.73 11.17
CA THR A 32 3.24 1.68 11.22
C THR A 32 2.71 1.24 9.86
N VAL A 33 1.67 0.42 9.88
CA VAL A 33 1.09 -0.21 8.69
C VAL A 33 -0.38 0.12 8.57
N TRP A 34 -0.79 0.51 7.36
CA TRP A 34 -2.17 0.67 6.93
C TRP A 34 -2.41 -0.07 5.62
N VAL A 35 -3.68 -0.28 5.29
CA VAL A 35 -4.14 -0.74 3.98
C VAL A 35 -5.04 0.34 3.40
N ASP A 36 -4.81 0.71 2.14
CA ASP A 36 -5.80 1.43 1.35
C ASP A 36 -6.77 0.41 0.76
N GLU A 37 -7.98 0.29 1.31
CA GLU A 37 -8.97 -0.69 0.87
C GLU A 37 -9.56 -0.34 -0.51
N GLY A 38 -9.39 0.91 -0.97
CA GLY A 38 -9.82 1.37 -2.28
C GLY A 38 -8.95 0.82 -3.38
N VAL A 39 -7.62 0.88 -3.21
CA VAL A 39 -6.63 0.40 -4.19
C VAL A 39 -5.93 -0.91 -3.79
N GLY A 40 -6.18 -1.42 -2.60
CA GLY A 40 -5.60 -2.68 -2.09
C GLY A 40 -4.09 -2.59 -1.86
N ASP A 41 -3.56 -1.38 -1.68
CA ASP A 41 -2.14 -1.12 -1.45
C ASP A 41 -1.82 -1.08 0.04
N LEU A 42 -0.60 -1.50 0.40
CA LEU A 42 -0.08 -1.33 1.75
C LEU A 42 0.64 0.01 1.85
N LEU A 43 0.28 0.79 2.87
CA LEU A 43 1.01 2.00 3.25
C LEU A 43 1.86 1.68 4.49
N VAL A 44 3.16 1.94 4.39
CA VAL A 44 4.11 1.61 5.47
C VAL A 44 4.96 2.83 5.80
N GLN A 45 4.84 3.33 7.02
CA GLN A 45 5.83 4.22 7.62
C GLN A 45 6.92 3.35 8.25
N SER A 46 8.21 3.62 7.99
CA SER A 46 9.31 2.86 8.59
C SER A 46 10.63 3.63 8.61
N TYR A 47 11.72 2.96 9.01
CA TYR A 47 13.06 3.54 9.02
C TYR A 47 13.65 3.57 7.62
N VAL A 48 14.21 4.71 7.21
CA VAL A 48 15.04 4.77 5.99
C VAL A 48 16.28 3.90 6.19
N ALA A 49 16.63 3.09 5.20
CA ALA A 49 17.81 2.25 5.24
C ALA A 49 19.10 3.09 5.28
N ASP A 50 20.10 2.60 6.00
CA ASP A 50 21.44 3.20 5.98
C ASP A 50 22.21 2.83 4.71
N GLU A 51 23.33 3.53 4.48
CA GLU A 51 24.17 3.32 3.29
C GLU A 51 24.66 1.88 3.16
N ALA A 52 24.97 1.21 4.28
CA ALA A 52 25.43 -0.18 4.26
C ALA A 52 24.33 -1.14 3.80
N SER A 53 23.10 -0.93 4.28
CA SER A 53 21.92 -1.70 3.84
C SER A 53 21.62 -1.44 2.37
N ILE A 54 21.70 -0.19 1.92
CA ILE A 54 21.50 0.19 0.51
C ILE A 54 22.55 -0.48 -0.38
N ALA A 55 23.83 -0.45 0.00
CA ALA A 55 24.89 -1.13 -0.72
C ALA A 55 24.65 -2.64 -0.80
N GLY A 56 24.14 -3.25 0.27
CA GLY A 56 23.73 -4.66 0.29
C GLY A 56 22.59 -4.98 -0.68
N VAL A 57 21.57 -4.13 -0.76
CA VAL A 57 20.47 -4.26 -1.73
C VAL A 57 20.98 -4.17 -3.16
N LEU A 58 21.82 -3.17 -3.46
CA LEU A 58 22.42 -3.02 -4.79
C LEU A 58 23.33 -4.21 -5.13
N ALA A 59 24.07 -4.76 -4.18
CA ALA A 59 24.88 -5.96 -4.41
C ALA A 59 24.02 -7.21 -4.69
N ALA A 60 22.82 -7.30 -4.10
CA ALA A 60 21.90 -8.41 -4.34
C ALA A 60 21.22 -8.35 -5.72
N GLY A 61 21.04 -7.14 -6.28
CA GLY A 61 20.48 -6.93 -7.62
C GLY A 61 18.94 -6.85 -7.65
N HIS A 62 18.40 -6.14 -8.64
CA HIS A 62 16.96 -5.90 -8.82
C HIS A 62 16.28 -6.93 -9.76
N GLY A 63 16.91 -8.08 -9.99
CA GLY A 63 16.41 -9.13 -10.88
C GLY A 63 16.84 -8.96 -12.36
N PRO A 64 16.48 -9.94 -13.23
CA PRO A 64 16.78 -9.85 -14.65
C PRO A 64 15.99 -8.69 -15.30
N ASP A 65 16.53 -8.13 -16.36
CA ASP A 65 15.90 -7.10 -17.19
C ASP A 65 15.61 -5.74 -16.52
N HIS A 66 16.21 -5.48 -15.35
CA HIS A 66 16.08 -4.21 -14.62
C HIS A 66 17.44 -3.56 -14.37
N GLU A 67 17.48 -2.22 -14.40
CA GLU A 67 18.66 -1.47 -13.98
C GLU A 67 18.89 -1.67 -12.48
N ASN A 68 20.14 -1.93 -12.10
CA ASN A 68 20.49 -2.14 -10.70
C ASN A 68 20.70 -0.80 -9.97
N THR A 69 19.62 -0.05 -9.80
CA THR A 69 19.60 1.28 -9.20
C THR A 69 18.34 1.48 -8.37
N ILE A 70 18.33 2.49 -7.49
CA ILE A 70 17.14 2.92 -6.75
C ILE A 70 16.71 4.28 -7.33
N PRO A 71 15.60 4.35 -8.08
CA PRO A 71 15.08 5.60 -8.64
C PRO A 71 14.78 6.65 -7.57
N SER A 72 14.81 7.94 -7.93
CA SER A 72 14.62 9.05 -7.00
C SER A 72 13.23 9.12 -6.35
N HIS A 73 12.24 8.44 -6.92
CA HIS A 73 10.87 8.35 -6.40
C HIS A 73 10.63 7.06 -5.61
N GLU A 74 11.66 6.22 -5.46
CA GLU A 74 11.63 4.98 -4.70
C GLU A 74 12.57 5.09 -3.49
N GLY A 75 12.42 4.19 -2.52
CA GLY A 75 13.25 4.18 -1.33
C GLY A 75 13.35 2.81 -0.69
N VAL A 76 14.46 2.56 -0.01
CA VAL A 76 14.67 1.34 0.78
C VAL A 76 14.32 1.63 2.22
N PHE A 77 13.33 0.91 2.76
CA PHE A 77 12.85 1.07 4.11
C PHE A 77 13.07 -0.22 4.92
N ARG A 78 13.72 -0.09 6.07
CA ARG A 78 13.96 -1.20 6.98
C ARG A 78 12.77 -1.42 7.88
N ILE A 79 12.06 -2.52 7.67
CA ILE A 79 10.94 -2.95 8.52
C ILE A 79 11.43 -3.97 9.56
N PRO A 80 11.26 -3.73 10.87
CA PRO A 80 11.66 -4.68 11.89
C PRO A 80 10.94 -6.03 11.75
N ALA A 81 11.66 -7.15 11.93
CA ALA A 81 11.10 -8.50 11.78
C ALA A 81 9.90 -8.77 12.71
N ARG A 82 9.81 -8.11 13.86
CA ARG A 82 8.66 -8.18 14.78
C ARG A 82 7.36 -7.58 14.21
N MET A 83 7.44 -6.76 13.16
CA MET A 83 6.26 -6.26 12.43
C MET A 83 5.65 -7.32 11.51
N VAL A 84 6.35 -8.42 11.22
CA VAL A 84 5.90 -9.45 10.28
C VAL A 84 4.48 -9.96 10.57
N PRO A 85 4.07 -10.23 11.83
CA PRO A 85 2.68 -10.64 12.11
C PRO A 85 1.64 -9.57 11.78
N ILE A 86 1.98 -8.27 11.91
CA ILE A 86 1.10 -7.15 11.53
C ILE A 86 1.02 -7.06 10.00
N LEU A 87 2.18 -7.13 9.32
CA LEU A 87 2.25 -7.10 7.85
C LEU A 87 1.46 -8.24 7.22
N ARG A 88 1.57 -9.47 7.74
CA ARG A 88 0.80 -10.62 7.21
C ARG A 88 -0.70 -10.36 7.22
N ARG A 89 -1.24 -9.82 8.32
CA ARG A 89 -2.67 -9.47 8.40
C ARG A 89 -3.03 -8.35 7.42
N ALA A 90 -2.13 -7.39 7.21
CA ALA A 90 -2.34 -6.31 6.24
C ALA A 90 -2.34 -6.85 4.80
N CYS A 91 -1.43 -7.78 4.47
CA CYS A 91 -1.43 -8.50 3.20
C CYS A 91 -2.77 -9.23 2.97
N ASP A 92 -3.25 -9.98 3.97
CA ASP A 92 -4.53 -10.70 3.85
C ASP A 92 -5.71 -9.75 3.51
N GLU A 93 -5.72 -8.53 4.05
CA GLU A 93 -6.77 -7.54 3.75
C GLU A 93 -6.56 -6.83 2.41
N ALA A 94 -5.32 -6.52 2.06
CA ALA A 94 -4.98 -5.98 0.75
C ALA A 94 -5.46 -6.92 -0.36
N GLU A 95 -5.16 -8.21 -0.25
CA GLU A 95 -5.62 -9.25 -1.19
C GLU A 95 -7.15 -9.31 -1.28
N ARG A 96 -7.85 -9.30 -0.13
CA ARG A 96 -9.32 -9.25 -0.12
C ARG A 96 -9.87 -7.97 -0.75
N SER A 97 -9.20 -6.84 -0.57
CA SER A 97 -9.61 -5.55 -1.13
C SER A 97 -9.49 -5.56 -2.65
N GLN A 98 -8.42 -6.15 -3.20
CA GLN A 98 -8.29 -6.36 -4.65
C GLN A 98 -9.42 -7.23 -5.18
N LEU A 99 -9.70 -8.38 -4.54
CA LEU A 99 -10.76 -9.29 -4.97
C LEU A 99 -12.15 -8.63 -4.98
N ARG A 100 -12.45 -7.79 -3.97
CA ARG A 100 -13.69 -7.02 -3.94
C ARG A 100 -13.77 -6.03 -5.11
N ARG A 101 -12.68 -5.29 -5.37
CA ARG A 101 -12.62 -4.35 -6.50
C ARG A 101 -12.79 -5.06 -7.83
N ASP A 102 -12.10 -6.16 -8.04
CA ASP A 102 -12.17 -6.91 -9.31
C ASP A 102 -13.59 -7.45 -9.56
N ALA A 103 -14.28 -7.89 -8.51
CA ALA A 103 -15.68 -8.30 -8.60
C ALA A 103 -16.59 -7.11 -8.97
N GLU A 104 -16.41 -5.95 -8.34
CA GLU A 104 -17.18 -4.73 -8.64
C GLU A 104 -16.95 -4.26 -10.09
N LEU A 105 -15.70 -4.27 -10.58
CA LEU A 105 -15.36 -3.91 -11.96
C LEU A 105 -15.89 -4.93 -13.00
N GLY A 106 -15.96 -6.21 -12.62
CA GLY A 106 -16.48 -7.29 -13.48
C GLY A 106 -17.99 -7.22 -13.71
N GLU A 107 -18.75 -6.76 -12.72
CA GLU A 107 -20.20 -6.59 -12.82
C GLU A 107 -20.59 -5.45 -13.80
N GLU A 108 -19.74 -4.42 -13.96
CA GLU A 108 -20.04 -3.29 -14.84
C GLU A 108 -19.97 -3.64 -16.34
N HIS A 109 -19.27 -4.72 -16.72
CA HIS A 109 -19.16 -5.18 -18.12
C HIS A 109 -20.21 -6.24 -18.53
N GLY A 110 -21.08 -6.69 -17.62
CA GLY A 110 -22.03 -7.79 -17.86
C GLY A 110 -23.46 -7.40 -18.27
N GLY A 111 -23.79 -6.11 -18.32
CA GLY A 111 -25.19 -5.65 -18.39
C GLY A 111 -25.68 -5.17 -19.75
N ALA A 112 -26.06 -6.09 -20.67
CA ALA A 112 -27.22 -5.91 -21.55
C ALA A 112 -27.55 -7.21 -22.33
N PRO A 113 -28.55 -8.01 -21.91
CA PRO A 113 -29.26 -8.86 -22.85
C PRO A 113 -30.18 -7.96 -23.69
N GLY A 114 -29.93 -7.91 -25.00
CA GLY A 114 -30.76 -7.19 -25.95
C GLY A 114 -32.22 -7.64 -25.87
N THR A 115 -33.13 -6.70 -25.70
CA THR A 115 -34.56 -6.92 -25.86
C THR A 115 -34.85 -7.17 -27.34
N ALA A 116 -35.18 -8.40 -27.67
CA ALA A 116 -35.82 -8.79 -28.93
C ALA A 116 -37.34 -8.74 -28.81
#